data_AF-M6ZWQ6-F1
#
_entry.id   AF-M6ZWQ6-F1
#
_cell.length_a   1.000
_cell.length_b   1.000
_cell.length_c   1.000
_cell.angle_alpha   90.00
_cell.angle_beta   90.00
_cell.angle_gamma   90.00
#
_symmetry.space_group_name_H-M   'P 1'
#
loop_
_entity.id
_entity.type
_entity.pdbx_description
1 polymer ?
#
loop_
_entity_poly.entity_id
_entity_poly.type
_entity_poly.pdbx_seq_one_letter_code
_entity_poly.pdbx_strand_id
1 'polypeptide(L)'
;MDGDNYVLTLTAAFSGKDRKLKFEDSNGVLQAANLVGATEPADPPKELNFLPEKDQIQIFQPEKYGISSDSKPVFKEESGKKWMEIASVASFQFGIPTTEFKKNTKIELATSTEFAPEEKIELGILYKENDKEKMIFETASKENGKVVLNLKNFPSGQKVHKILLANSSGKTIILDSFHIIIPGEFKGAKPSKEIAEAKDAVF
;
A
#
# COMPACT_ATOMS: atom_id res chain seq x y z
N MET A 1 -3.32 -37.79 -36.71
CA MET A 1 -3.41 -36.36 -36.37
C MET A 1 -3.56 -36.31 -34.87
N ASP A 2 -2.48 -35.95 -34.18
CA ASP A 2 -2.51 -35.65 -32.76
C ASP A 2 -3.46 -34.49 -32.54
N GLY A 3 -4.50 -34.70 -31.73
CA GLY A 3 -5.37 -33.62 -31.30
C GLY A 3 -4.57 -32.73 -30.38
N ASP A 4 -4.27 -31.51 -30.82
CA ASP A 4 -3.65 -30.48 -30.01
C ASP A 4 -4.47 -30.32 -28.72
N ASN A 5 -3.93 -30.84 -27.61
CA ASN A 5 -4.50 -30.65 -26.30
C ASN A 5 -4.21 -29.21 -25.86
N TYR A 6 -5.15 -28.31 -26.12
CA TYR A 6 -5.07 -26.94 -25.63
C TYR A 6 -5.41 -26.91 -24.14
N VAL A 7 -4.42 -26.62 -23.30
CA VAL A 7 -4.62 -26.39 -21.87
C VAL A 7 -5.10 -24.94 -21.68
N LEU A 8 -6.41 -24.77 -21.44
CA LEU A 8 -6.95 -23.48 -21.02
C LEU A 8 -6.72 -23.29 -19.52
N THR A 9 -5.82 -22.38 -19.13
CA THR A 9 -5.65 -21.99 -17.74
C THR A 9 -6.53 -20.79 -17.43
N LEU A 10 -7.61 -21.01 -16.66
CA LEU A 10 -8.47 -19.94 -16.17
C LEU A 10 -7.97 -19.47 -14.80
N THR A 11 -7.50 -18.23 -14.73
CA THR A 11 -7.21 -17.57 -13.45
C THR A 11 -8.36 -16.61 -13.15
N ALA A 12 -9.20 -16.98 -12.19
CA ALA A 12 -10.25 -16.11 -11.68
C ALA A 12 -9.84 -15.58 -10.30
N ALA A 13 -10.04 -14.29 -10.07
CA ALA A 13 -9.78 -13.67 -8.78
C ALA A 13 -11.09 -13.15 -8.19
N PHE A 14 -11.37 -13.53 -6.94
CA PHE A 14 -12.37 -12.84 -6.14
C PHE A 14 -11.86 -11.42 -5.87
N SER A 15 -12.56 -10.42 -6.39
CA SER A 15 -12.17 -9.02 -6.25
C SER A 15 -13.37 -8.14 -5.90
N GLY A 16 -13.08 -7.05 -5.21
CA GLY A 16 -14.10 -6.10 -4.74
C GLY A 16 -14.82 -6.51 -3.46
N LYS A 17 -15.66 -5.58 -2.98
CA LYS A 17 -16.47 -5.77 -1.76
C LYS A 17 -17.49 -6.91 -1.91
N ASP A 18 -17.99 -7.13 -3.12
CA ASP A 18 -19.02 -8.15 -3.41
C ASP A 18 -18.44 -9.56 -3.62
N ARG A 19 -17.11 -9.74 -3.63
CA ARG A 19 -16.44 -11.03 -3.91
C ARG A 19 -17.01 -11.76 -5.14
N LYS A 20 -17.18 -11.04 -6.25
CA LYS A 20 -17.64 -11.64 -7.51
C LYS A 20 -16.44 -12.23 -8.27
N LEU A 21 -16.69 -13.29 -9.04
CA LEU A 21 -15.72 -13.83 -9.99
C LEU A 21 -15.47 -12.80 -11.10
N LYS A 22 -14.20 -12.48 -11.32
CA LYS A 22 -13.75 -11.59 -12.41
C LYS A 22 -12.57 -12.23 -13.12
N PHE A 23 -12.54 -12.11 -14.45
CA PHE A 23 -11.52 -12.72 -15.30
C PHE A 23 -10.59 -11.66 -15.87
N GLU A 24 -9.31 -12.00 -15.95
CA GLU A 24 -8.33 -11.27 -16.75
C GLU A 24 -8.34 -11.86 -18.17
N ASP A 25 -8.81 -11.09 -19.15
CA ASP A 25 -8.90 -11.51 -20.56
C ASP A 25 -8.10 -10.55 -21.47
N SER A 26 -6.83 -10.36 -21.14
CA SER A 26 -5.95 -9.38 -21.82
C SER A 26 -5.83 -9.59 -23.33
N ASN A 27 -6.10 -10.81 -23.81
CA ASN A 27 -6.07 -11.18 -25.23
C ASN A 27 -7.47 -11.32 -25.87
N GLY A 28 -8.56 -11.09 -25.11
CA GLY A 28 -9.94 -11.19 -25.59
C GLY A 28 -10.41 -12.60 -25.96
N VAL A 29 -9.68 -13.64 -25.55
CA VAL A 29 -9.96 -15.04 -25.92
C VAL A 29 -11.25 -15.53 -25.27
N LEU A 30 -11.45 -15.19 -23.98
CA LEU A 30 -12.63 -15.61 -23.24
C LEU A 30 -13.88 -14.89 -23.73
N GLN A 31 -13.75 -13.61 -24.09
CA GLN A 31 -14.83 -12.82 -24.68
C GLN A 31 -15.21 -13.37 -26.07
N ALA A 32 -14.23 -13.68 -26.92
CA ALA A 32 -14.47 -14.26 -28.25
C ALA A 32 -15.19 -15.63 -28.17
N ALA A 33 -14.91 -16.39 -27.12
CA ALA A 33 -15.59 -17.66 -26.82
C ALA A 33 -16.97 -17.49 -26.15
N ASN A 34 -17.44 -16.25 -25.95
CA ASN A 34 -18.68 -15.92 -25.21
C ASN A 34 -18.72 -16.47 -23.78
N LEU A 35 -17.56 -16.66 -23.13
CA LEU A 35 -17.48 -17.12 -21.74
C LEU A 35 -17.55 -15.97 -20.73
N VAL A 36 -17.13 -14.78 -21.15
CA VAL A 36 -17.14 -13.55 -20.35
C VAL A 36 -17.64 -12.37 -21.18
N GLY A 37 -18.12 -11.32 -20.51
CA GLY A 37 -18.43 -10.04 -21.14
C GLY A 37 -17.17 -9.24 -21.48
N ALA A 38 -17.33 -7.99 -21.89
CA ALA A 38 -16.20 -7.09 -22.10
C ALA A 38 -15.43 -6.83 -20.79
N THR A 39 -14.11 -6.73 -20.88
CA THR A 39 -13.27 -6.34 -19.73
C THR A 39 -13.55 -4.90 -19.33
N GLU A 40 -13.93 -4.69 -18.08
CA GLU A 40 -14.05 -3.35 -17.50
C GLU A 40 -12.66 -2.84 -17.06
N PRO A 41 -12.29 -1.58 -17.35
CA PRO A 41 -11.03 -1.02 -16.89
C PRO A 41 -10.99 -1.00 -15.35
N ALA A 42 -9.81 -1.28 -14.79
CA ALA A 42 -9.60 -1.13 -13.35
C ALA A 42 -9.84 0.33 -12.93
N ASP A 43 -10.30 0.53 -11.70
CA ASP A 43 -10.34 1.89 -11.16
C ASP A 43 -8.92 2.47 -11.09
N PRO A 44 -8.73 3.77 -11.31
CA PRO A 44 -7.42 4.39 -11.09
C PRO A 44 -6.98 4.20 -9.62
N PRO A 45 -5.67 4.14 -9.36
CA PRO A 45 -5.18 4.13 -7.99
C PRO A 45 -5.61 5.41 -7.26
N LYS A 46 -5.86 5.28 -5.96
CA LYS A 46 -6.06 6.42 -5.08
C LYS A 46 -4.71 6.81 -4.50
N GLU A 47 -4.35 8.08 -4.66
CA GLU A 47 -3.09 8.61 -4.16
C GLU A 47 -3.32 9.64 -3.05
N LEU A 48 -2.48 9.60 -2.02
CA LEU A 48 -2.38 10.63 -1.00
C LEU A 48 -0.95 11.14 -1.00
N ASN A 49 -0.75 12.44 -1.24
CA ASN A 49 0.55 13.08 -1.18
C ASN A 49 0.49 14.24 -0.19
N PHE A 50 1.30 14.19 0.86
CA PHE A 50 1.26 15.19 1.93
C PHE A 50 2.58 15.24 2.70
N LEU A 51 2.88 16.41 3.25
CA LEU A 51 3.87 16.58 4.31
C LEU A 51 3.10 16.74 5.63
N PRO A 52 3.34 15.92 6.67
CA PRO A 52 2.60 16.00 7.92
C PRO A 52 2.76 17.35 8.62
N GLU A 53 1.68 17.85 9.23
CA GLU A 53 1.72 19.06 10.06
C GLU A 53 2.17 18.73 11.49
N LYS A 54 2.67 19.74 12.22
CA LYS A 54 3.27 19.55 13.56
C LYS A 54 2.37 18.83 14.56
N ASP A 55 1.07 19.11 14.54
CA ASP A 55 0.06 18.52 15.43
C ASP A 55 -0.28 17.07 15.06
N GLN A 56 0.08 16.63 13.86
CA GLN A 56 -0.09 15.26 13.39
C GLN A 56 1.08 14.34 13.79
N ILE A 57 2.15 14.89 14.37
CA ILE A 57 3.37 14.13 14.69
C ILE A 57 3.47 13.88 16.18
N GLN A 58 3.67 12.62 16.54
CA GLN A 58 3.97 12.22 17.91
C GLN A 58 5.18 11.30 17.93
N ILE A 59 5.91 11.29 19.04
CA ILE A 59 7.01 10.36 19.21
C ILE A 59 6.49 8.92 19.30
N PHE A 60 7.25 7.98 18.76
CA PHE A 60 6.87 6.57 18.74
C PHE A 60 7.92 5.71 19.46
N GLN A 61 7.51 5.01 20.52
CA GLN A 61 8.35 4.08 21.29
C GLN A 61 9.76 4.64 21.62
N PRO A 62 9.87 5.82 22.25
CA PRO A 62 11.16 6.50 22.43
C PRO A 62 12.21 5.64 23.15
N GLU A 63 11.79 4.88 24.16
CA GLU A 63 12.65 3.98 24.94
C GLU A 63 13.25 2.86 24.08
N LYS A 64 12.47 2.28 23.17
CA LYS A 64 12.92 1.22 22.26
C LYS A 64 14.03 1.70 21.32
N TYR A 65 13.93 2.95 20.90
CA TYR A 65 14.85 3.57 19.94
C TYR A 65 15.92 4.45 20.58
N GLY A 66 15.95 4.53 21.92
CA GLY A 66 16.94 5.33 22.66
C GLY A 66 16.88 6.83 22.38
N ILE A 67 15.69 7.36 22.09
CA ILE A 67 15.48 8.78 21.79
C ILE A 67 14.79 9.49 22.95
N SER A 68 15.07 10.80 23.09
CA SER A 68 14.44 11.62 24.12
C SER A 68 12.93 11.77 23.88
N SER A 69 12.13 11.75 24.95
CA SER A 69 10.66 11.85 24.89
C SER A 69 10.14 13.19 24.35
N ASP A 70 10.99 14.21 24.34
CA ASP A 70 10.74 15.55 23.79
C ASP A 70 11.30 15.75 22.38
N SER A 71 11.86 14.70 21.76
CA SER A 71 12.38 14.74 20.39
C SER A 71 11.30 15.15 19.41
N LYS A 72 11.65 16.03 18.47
CA LYS A 72 10.76 16.56 17.43
C LYS A 72 11.50 16.64 16.09
N PRO A 73 10.82 16.42 14.96
CA PRO A 73 11.36 16.77 13.66
C PRO A 73 11.55 18.28 13.54
N VAL A 74 12.50 18.70 12.71
CA VAL A 74 12.74 20.11 12.41
C VAL A 74 12.10 20.45 11.07
N PHE A 75 11.18 21.41 11.08
CA PHE A 75 10.54 21.90 9.86
C PHE A 75 11.37 23.00 9.23
N LYS A 76 11.51 22.93 7.91
CA LYS A 76 12.27 23.90 7.12
C LYS A 76 11.45 24.35 5.92
N GLU A 77 11.74 25.57 5.48
CA GLU A 77 11.14 26.16 4.30
C GLU A 77 12.17 27.07 3.62
N GLU A 78 12.36 26.87 2.32
CA GLU A 78 13.24 27.70 1.50
C GLU A 78 12.63 27.85 0.11
N SER A 79 12.58 29.07 -0.40
CA SER A 79 12.01 29.39 -1.73
C SER A 79 10.61 28.81 -1.96
N GLY A 80 9.79 28.71 -0.91
CA GLY A 80 8.43 28.16 -0.96
C GLY A 80 8.35 26.62 -0.93
N LYS A 81 9.48 25.91 -0.90
CA LYS A 81 9.53 24.46 -0.71
C LYS A 81 9.66 24.16 0.78
N LYS A 82 8.76 23.31 1.31
CA LYS A 82 8.79 22.84 2.69
C LYS A 82 9.34 21.42 2.77
N TRP A 83 10.11 21.14 3.81
CA TRP A 83 10.56 19.79 4.15
C TRP A 83 10.71 19.64 5.66
N MET A 84 10.90 18.40 6.07
CA MET A 84 11.08 18.02 7.46
C MET A 84 12.38 17.24 7.64
N GLU A 85 13.23 17.69 8.55
CA GLU A 85 14.44 16.99 8.93
C GLU A 85 14.14 16.05 10.10
N ILE A 86 14.42 14.76 9.89
CA ILE A 86 14.28 13.72 10.90
C ILE A 86 15.70 13.27 11.28
N ALA A 87 16.05 13.45 12.55
CA ALA A 87 17.39 13.17 13.07
C ALA A 87 17.85 11.73 12.77
N SER A 88 19.17 11.53 12.75
CA SER A 88 19.84 10.25 12.43
C SER A 88 19.41 9.06 13.27
N VAL A 89 18.95 9.34 14.50
CA VAL A 89 18.24 8.40 15.38
C VAL A 89 16.94 9.07 15.80
N ALA A 90 15.81 8.55 15.32
CA ALA A 90 14.50 9.15 15.52
C ALA A 90 13.39 8.12 15.35
N SER A 91 12.24 8.35 15.97
CA SER A 91 11.09 7.45 15.86
C SER A 91 9.79 8.22 16.09
N PHE A 92 8.94 8.26 15.07
CA PHE A 92 7.74 9.09 15.03
C PHE A 92 6.55 8.32 14.45
N GLN A 93 5.36 8.72 14.87
CA GLN A 93 4.10 8.39 14.24
C GLN A 93 3.47 9.65 13.65
N PHE A 94 2.95 9.54 12.44
CA PHE A 94 2.33 10.62 11.67
C PHE A 94 0.86 10.29 11.47
N GLY A 95 -0.03 11.14 11.96
CA GLY A 95 -1.47 11.05 11.73
C GLY A 95 -1.79 11.25 10.25
N ILE A 96 -2.69 10.43 9.73
CA ILE A 96 -3.22 10.57 8.37
C ILE A 96 -4.75 10.53 8.40
N PRO A 97 -5.43 11.09 7.37
CA PRO A 97 -6.86 10.87 7.20
C PRO A 97 -7.17 9.38 7.19
N THR A 98 -8.11 8.95 8.04
CA THR A 98 -8.45 7.54 8.18
C THR A 98 -8.92 6.97 6.84
N THR A 99 -8.15 6.03 6.30
CA THR A 99 -8.33 5.54 4.93
C THR A 99 -8.26 4.01 4.91
N GLU A 100 -9.11 3.39 4.08
CA GLU A 100 -9.10 1.95 3.85
C GLU A 100 -7.90 1.59 2.96
N PHE A 101 -6.92 0.87 3.51
CA PHE A 101 -5.82 0.31 2.71
C PHE A 101 -6.17 -1.13 2.32
N LYS A 102 -5.46 -1.64 1.32
CA LYS A 102 -5.62 -3.03 0.85
C LYS A 102 -4.31 -3.62 0.37
N LYS A 103 -4.36 -4.87 -0.04
CA LYS A 103 -3.23 -5.60 -0.64
C LYS A 103 -2.51 -4.73 -1.69
N ASN A 104 -1.19 -4.75 -1.66
CA ASN A 104 -0.28 -4.01 -2.54
C ASN A 104 -0.36 -2.48 -2.42
N THR A 105 -0.89 -1.94 -1.31
CA THR A 105 -0.73 -0.52 -1.01
C THR A 105 0.75 -0.20 -0.81
N LYS A 106 1.23 0.84 -1.47
CA LYS A 106 2.62 1.32 -1.38
C LYS A 106 2.65 2.60 -0.55
N ILE A 107 3.57 2.68 0.40
CA ILE A 107 3.86 3.88 1.18
C ILE A 107 5.27 4.29 0.82
N GLU A 108 5.42 5.45 0.22
CA GLU A 108 6.69 6.01 -0.19
C GLU A 108 6.98 7.26 0.64
N LEU A 109 8.20 7.32 1.15
CA LEU A 109 8.78 8.50 1.76
C LEU A 109 9.72 9.11 0.72
N ALA A 110 9.34 10.27 0.18
CA ALA A 110 10.16 11.05 -0.73
C ALA A 110 11.23 11.81 0.07
N THR A 111 12.49 11.61 -0.27
CA THR A 111 13.62 12.17 0.46
C THR A 111 14.78 12.49 -0.47
N SER A 112 15.52 13.56 -0.18
CA SER A 112 16.78 13.85 -0.86
C SER A 112 18.00 13.23 -0.18
N THR A 113 17.81 12.53 0.95
CA THR A 113 18.90 11.81 1.62
C THR A 113 19.20 10.51 0.90
N GLU A 114 20.45 10.30 0.52
CA GLU A 114 20.93 9.04 -0.06
C GLU A 114 21.32 8.03 1.03
N PHE A 115 20.78 6.81 0.90
CA PHE A 115 21.04 5.73 1.86
C PHE A 115 21.85 4.59 1.25
N ALA A 116 22.82 4.10 2.01
CA ALA A 116 23.55 2.88 1.68
C ALA A 116 22.67 1.64 1.97
N PRO A 117 22.88 0.49 1.30
CA PRO A 117 22.06 -0.72 1.47
C PRO A 117 21.91 -1.20 2.92
N GLU A 118 22.96 -1.07 3.73
CA GLU A 118 23.04 -1.52 5.12
C GLU A 118 22.32 -0.61 6.14
N GLU A 119 22.05 0.65 5.77
CA GLU A 119 21.46 1.64 6.69
C GLU A 119 19.99 1.32 7.01
N LYS A 120 19.59 1.31 8.27
CA LYS A 120 18.25 0.79 8.63
C LYS A 120 17.23 1.91 8.80
N ILE A 121 16.17 1.84 7.99
CA ILE A 121 14.97 2.66 8.13
C ILE A 121 13.79 1.72 8.19
N GLU A 122 12.97 1.88 9.22
CA GLU A 122 11.74 1.11 9.39
C GLU A 122 10.54 2.00 9.08
N LEU A 123 9.58 1.46 8.31
CA LEU A 123 8.30 2.09 8.02
C LEU A 123 7.17 1.17 8.45
N GLY A 124 6.02 1.76 8.76
CA GLY A 124 4.84 0.97 9.02
C GLY A 124 3.57 1.78 9.18
N ILE A 125 2.55 1.11 9.70
CA ILE A 125 1.20 1.64 9.83
C ILE A 125 0.56 1.23 11.15
N LEU A 126 -0.33 2.08 11.66
CA LEU A 126 -1.31 1.70 12.67
C LEU A 126 -2.71 1.68 12.04
N TYR A 127 -3.43 0.60 12.32
CA TYR A 127 -4.74 0.33 11.77
C TYR A 127 -5.65 -0.31 12.82
N LYS A 128 -6.95 -0.17 12.62
CA LYS A 128 -7.96 -0.78 13.49
C LYS A 128 -8.50 -2.07 12.89
N GLU A 129 -8.46 -3.15 13.66
CA GLU A 129 -9.10 -4.43 13.36
C GLU A 129 -9.92 -4.88 14.57
N ASN A 130 -11.25 -5.06 14.39
CA ASN A 130 -12.17 -5.44 15.46
C ASN A 130 -12.02 -4.57 16.73
N ASP A 131 -12.01 -3.25 16.53
CA ASP A 131 -11.83 -2.21 17.56
C ASP A 131 -10.50 -2.25 18.33
N LYS A 132 -9.57 -3.13 17.94
CA LYS A 132 -8.20 -3.16 18.48
C LYS A 132 -7.25 -2.49 17.52
N GLU A 133 -6.34 -1.68 18.07
CA GLU A 133 -5.24 -1.12 17.31
C GLU A 133 -4.19 -2.21 17.04
N LYS A 134 -3.81 -2.34 15.77
CA LYS A 134 -2.76 -3.24 15.30
C LYS A 134 -1.72 -2.46 14.52
N MET A 135 -0.55 -3.06 14.40
CA MET A 135 0.62 -2.45 13.80
C MET A 135 1.27 -3.40 12.81
N ILE A 136 1.70 -2.85 11.69
CA ILE A 136 2.74 -3.43 10.83
C ILE A 136 3.92 -2.46 10.89
N PHE A 137 5.12 -2.97 11.14
CA PHE A 137 6.33 -2.15 11.21
C PHE A 137 7.52 -2.99 10.77
N GLU A 138 8.13 -2.61 9.65
CA GLU A 138 9.09 -3.44 8.92
C GLU A 138 10.24 -2.59 8.39
N THR A 139 11.38 -3.22 8.11
CA THR A 139 12.47 -2.55 7.40
C THR A 139 12.06 -2.22 5.97
N ALA A 140 12.14 -0.93 5.62
CA ALA A 140 11.72 -0.43 4.32
C ALA A 140 12.78 -0.67 3.24
N SER A 141 12.34 -0.86 1.99
CA SER A 141 13.24 -0.87 0.83
C SER A 141 13.67 0.56 0.48
N LYS A 142 14.79 0.70 -0.23
CA LYS A 142 15.26 1.99 -0.77
C LYS A 142 15.30 1.88 -2.28
N GLU A 143 14.54 2.72 -2.95
CA GLU A 143 14.31 2.65 -4.40
C GLU A 143 14.38 4.06 -4.97
N ASN A 144 15.38 4.38 -5.81
CA ASN A 144 15.45 5.63 -6.58
C ASN A 144 15.24 6.91 -5.72
N GLY A 145 15.94 7.04 -4.60
CA GLY A 145 15.79 8.19 -3.69
C GLY A 145 14.51 8.16 -2.82
N LYS A 146 13.78 7.05 -2.79
CA LYS A 146 12.61 6.86 -1.93
C LYS A 146 12.87 5.77 -0.92
N VAL A 147 12.24 5.89 0.25
CA VAL A 147 12.12 4.79 1.22
C VAL A 147 10.70 4.24 1.11
N VAL A 148 10.58 2.93 0.95
CA VAL A 148 9.35 2.29 0.47
C VAL A 148 8.93 1.15 1.38
N LEU A 149 7.64 1.14 1.74
CA LEU A 149 6.97 -0.02 2.31
C LEU A 149 5.87 -0.50 1.36
N ASN A 150 5.88 -1.80 1.04
CA ASN A 150 4.85 -2.43 0.23
C ASN A 150 4.05 -3.44 1.06
N LEU A 151 2.76 -3.17 1.23
CA LEU A 151 1.82 -3.98 1.97
C LEU A 151 1.33 -5.18 1.15
N LYS A 152 2.25 -6.09 0.80
CA LYS A 152 2.03 -7.21 -0.15
C LYS A 152 0.85 -8.12 0.19
N ASN A 153 0.57 -8.32 1.48
CA ASN A 153 -0.47 -9.24 1.97
C ASN A 153 -1.45 -8.58 2.96
N PHE A 154 -1.62 -7.25 2.88
CA PHE A 154 -2.50 -6.56 3.82
C PHE A 154 -3.97 -6.83 3.53
N PRO A 155 -4.77 -7.21 4.56
CA PRO A 155 -6.17 -7.50 4.37
C PRO A 155 -6.95 -6.25 3.94
N SER A 156 -7.89 -6.44 3.00
CA SER A 156 -8.82 -5.39 2.61
C SER A 156 -9.79 -5.03 3.74
N GLY A 157 -10.38 -3.83 3.69
CA GLY A 157 -11.36 -3.38 4.70
C GLY A 157 -10.74 -2.77 5.96
N GLN A 158 -9.42 -2.86 6.15
CA GLN A 158 -8.76 -2.30 7.32
C GLN A 158 -8.54 -0.79 7.17
N LYS A 159 -8.90 -0.04 8.22
CA LYS A 159 -8.76 1.41 8.27
C LYS A 159 -7.44 1.80 8.92
N VAL A 160 -6.54 2.38 8.13
CA VAL A 160 -5.26 2.92 8.57
C VAL A 160 -5.43 4.38 8.94
N HIS A 161 -4.78 4.82 10.01
CA HIS A 161 -4.89 6.20 10.50
C HIS A 161 -3.57 6.81 10.95
N LYS A 162 -2.48 6.04 11.01
CA LYS A 162 -1.12 6.59 11.22
C LYS A 162 -0.09 5.85 10.37
N ILE A 163 0.93 6.58 9.95
CA ILE A 163 2.20 6.05 9.42
C ILE A 163 3.23 6.07 10.54
N LEU A 164 4.07 5.05 10.60
CA LEU A 164 5.18 4.95 11.55
C LEU A 164 6.50 5.04 10.80
N LEU A 165 7.51 5.67 11.41
CA LEU A 165 8.86 5.74 10.91
C LEU A 165 9.85 5.65 12.07
N ALA A 166 10.86 4.81 11.93
CA ALA A 166 12.05 4.83 12.77
C ALA A 166 13.27 4.97 11.88
N ASN A 167 14.05 6.02 12.15
CA ASN A 167 15.33 6.25 11.53
C ASN A 167 16.43 5.71 12.45
N SER A 168 17.20 4.78 11.93
CA SER A 168 18.43 4.26 12.55
C SER A 168 19.56 4.18 11.52
N SER A 169 19.47 5.00 10.47
CA SER A 169 20.43 5.02 9.36
C SER A 169 21.75 5.69 9.71
N GLY A 170 21.81 6.46 10.81
CA GLY A 170 22.97 7.30 11.12
C GLY A 170 23.00 8.62 10.34
N LYS A 171 22.03 8.86 9.43
CA LYS A 171 21.89 10.09 8.64
C LYS A 171 20.57 10.79 8.91
N THR A 172 20.57 12.11 8.86
CA THR A 172 19.32 12.90 8.88
C THR A 172 18.53 12.64 7.60
N ILE A 173 17.26 12.25 7.74
CA ILE A 173 16.33 12.14 6.60
C ILE A 173 15.80 13.54 6.30
N ILE A 174 15.93 13.98 5.05
CA ILE A 174 15.29 15.18 4.51
C ILE A 174 13.98 14.73 3.87
N LEU A 175 12.90 14.74 4.65
CA LEU A 175 11.57 14.30 4.20
C LEU A 175 10.85 15.42 3.45
N ASP A 176 10.66 15.23 2.14
CA ASP A 176 9.89 16.12 1.28
C ASP A 176 8.37 15.88 1.41
N SER A 177 7.93 14.62 1.27
CA SER A 177 6.55 14.21 1.49
C SER A 177 6.38 12.70 1.69
N PHE A 178 5.23 12.30 2.22
CA PHE A 178 4.71 10.94 2.09
C PHE A 178 3.83 10.84 0.86
N HIS A 179 4.01 9.78 0.09
CA HIS A 179 3.16 9.40 -1.04
C HIS A 179 2.61 8.00 -0.83
N ILE A 180 1.30 7.89 -0.64
CA ILE A 180 0.60 6.64 -0.39
C ILE A 180 -0.21 6.31 -1.64
N ILE A 181 0.06 5.14 -2.22
CA ILE A 181 -0.57 4.66 -3.45
C ILE A 181 -1.40 3.44 -3.09
N ILE A 182 -2.71 3.62 -3.07
CA ILE A 182 -3.68 2.55 -2.85
C ILE A 182 -4.13 2.05 -4.22
N PRO A 183 -3.91 0.77 -4.57
CA PRO A 183 -4.18 0.28 -5.91
C PRO A 183 -5.66 0.45 -6.29
N GLY A 184 -5.95 0.45 -7.59
CA GLY A 184 -7.32 0.36 -8.11
C GLY A 184 -8.04 -0.93 -7.72
N GLU A 185 -9.36 -0.96 -7.80
CA GLU A 185 -10.06 -2.25 -7.82
C GLU A 185 -9.96 -2.85 -9.23
N PHE A 186 -9.54 -4.12 -9.29
CA PHE A 186 -9.63 -4.90 -10.52
C PHE A 186 -11.11 -5.17 -10.84
N LYS A 187 -11.59 -4.69 -11.99
CA LYS A 187 -12.96 -4.92 -12.46
C LYS A 187 -13.07 -6.09 -13.42
N GLY A 188 -12.07 -6.33 -14.28
CA GLY A 188 -12.00 -7.52 -15.13
C GLY A 188 -13.21 -7.72 -16.02
N ALA A 189 -13.29 -8.87 -16.68
CA ALA A 189 -14.48 -9.31 -17.40
C ALA A 189 -15.40 -10.11 -16.46
N LYS A 190 -16.70 -9.84 -16.52
CA LYS A 190 -17.73 -10.59 -15.78
C LYS A 190 -18.09 -11.88 -16.54
N PRO A 191 -18.48 -12.97 -15.85
CA PRO A 191 -19.03 -14.15 -16.51
C PRO A 191 -20.19 -13.79 -17.43
N SER A 192 -20.27 -14.39 -18.63
CA SER A 192 -21.39 -14.17 -19.56
C SER A 192 -22.67 -14.87 -19.09
N LYS A 193 -22.54 -15.90 -18.26
CA LYS A 193 -23.62 -16.63 -17.60
C LYS A 193 -23.34 -16.73 -16.11
N GLU A 194 -24.38 -16.56 -15.30
CA GLU A 194 -24.31 -16.80 -13.86
C GLU A 194 -24.16 -18.30 -13.64
N ILE A 195 -23.03 -18.72 -13.05
CA ILE A 195 -22.81 -20.12 -12.69
C ILE A 195 -23.60 -20.35 -11.40
N ALA A 196 -24.72 -21.06 -11.50
CA ALA A 196 -25.46 -21.49 -10.33
C ALA A 196 -24.57 -22.34 -9.41
N GLU A 197 -24.76 -22.25 -8.09
CA GLU A 197 -24.07 -23.13 -7.16
C GLU A 197 -24.32 -24.59 -7.57
N ALA A 198 -23.33 -25.48 -7.42
CA ALA A 198 -23.43 -26.86 -7.88
C ALA A 198 -24.65 -27.62 -7.33
N LYS A 199 -25.22 -27.18 -6.20
CA LYS A 199 -26.44 -27.71 -5.60
C LYS A 199 -27.74 -27.35 -6.35
N ASP A 200 -27.69 -26.29 -7.16
CA ASP A 200 -28.81 -25.72 -7.91
C ASP A 200 -28.65 -25.91 -9.43
N ALA A 201 -27.59 -26.60 -9.87
CA ALA A 201 -27.38 -26.93 -11.27
C ALA A 201 -28.31 -28.09 -11.70
N VAL A 202 -29.27 -27.79 -12.57
CA VAL A 202 -30.09 -28.81 -13.24
C VAL A 202 -29.27 -29.38 -14.40
N PHE A 203 -28.77 -30.60 -14.25
CA PHE A 203 -28.11 -31.36 -15.31
C PHE A 203 -29.10 -32.15 -16.16
#